data_AF-A0A7Y3AJG2-F1
#
_entry.id   AF-A0A7Y3AJG2-F1
#
_cell.length_a   1.000
_cell.length_b   1.000
_cell.length_c   1.000
_cell.angle_alpha   90.00
_cell.angle_beta   90.00
_cell.angle_gamma   90.00
#
_symmetry.space_group_name_H-M   'P 1'
#
loop_
_entity.id
_entity.type
_entity.pdbx_description
1 polymer ?
#
loop_
_entity_poly.entity_id
_entity_poly.type
_entity_poly.pdbx_seq_one_letter_code
_entity_poly.pdbx_strand_id
1 'polypeptide(L)'
;MKTTANKNPLDRYTIIFAALIGSALGALFYNILPMYLGMAQEYRQLSSGQIGIVGSIFFLGYNVITISAFYWIRRFDWRLIAAVATPISALAMGAGAYIQSYPILLLSV
;
A
#
# COMPACT_ATOMS: atom_id res chain seq x y z
N MET A 1 -47.58 2.86 8.42
CA MET A 1 -46.44 3.46 9.15
C MET A 1 -45.17 3.07 8.41
N LYS A 2 -44.67 3.92 7.51
CA LYS A 2 -43.44 3.65 6.74
C LYS A 2 -42.27 3.97 7.67
N THR A 3 -41.59 2.94 8.17
CA THR A 3 -40.29 3.08 8.83
C THR A 3 -39.33 3.68 7.80
N THR A 4 -39.07 4.97 7.91
CA THR A 4 -37.94 5.59 7.22
C THR A 4 -36.69 4.93 7.79
N ALA A 5 -36.23 3.87 7.12
CA ALA A 5 -34.93 3.28 7.36
C ALA A 5 -33.93 4.43 7.34
N ASN A 6 -33.40 4.74 8.52
CA ASN A 6 -32.38 5.76 8.70
C ASN A 6 -31.20 5.29 7.86
N LYS A 7 -31.08 5.81 6.62
CA LYS A 7 -30.04 5.41 5.68
C LYS A 7 -28.72 5.74 6.33
N ASN A 8 -28.03 4.72 6.83
CA ASN A 8 -26.73 4.88 7.44
C ASN A 8 -25.84 5.55 6.38
N PRO A 9 -25.19 6.68 6.66
CA PRO A 9 -24.33 7.35 5.68
C PRO A 9 -23.24 6.43 5.11
N LEU A 10 -22.93 5.31 5.79
CA LEU A 10 -22.04 4.24 5.35
C LEU A 10 -22.61 3.35 4.22
N ASP A 11 -23.92 3.22 4.07
CA ASP A 11 -24.58 2.38 3.04
C ASP A 11 -24.60 3.02 1.65
N ARG A 12 -23.91 4.15 1.48
CA ARG A 12 -23.79 4.81 0.18
C ARG A 12 -22.88 3.96 -0.70
N TYR A 13 -23.39 3.49 -1.84
CA TYR A 13 -22.63 2.68 -2.81
C TYR A 13 -21.22 3.22 -3.10
N THR A 14 -21.06 4.54 -3.15
CA THR A 14 -19.76 5.21 -3.32
C THR A 14 -18.73 4.86 -2.24
N ILE A 15 -19.14 4.72 -0.98
CA ILE A 15 -18.26 4.41 0.15
C ILE A 15 -17.85 2.94 0.10
N ILE A 16 -18.81 2.05 -0.16
CA ILE A 16 -18.55 0.62 -0.33
C ILE A 16 -17.61 0.39 -1.52
N PHE A 17 -17.84 1.08 -2.64
CA PHE A 17 -16.99 0.98 -3.81
C PHE A 17 -15.57 1.52 -3.55
N ALA A 18 -15.43 2.64 -2.84
CA ALA A 18 -14.12 3.16 -2.45
C ALA A 18 -13.36 2.21 -1.51
N ALA A 19 -14.05 1.60 -0.54
CA ALA A 19 -13.47 0.59 0.34
C ALA A 19 -13.03 -0.66 -0.44
N LEU A 20 -13.83 -1.10 -1.42
CA LEU A 20 -13.50 -2.19 -2.33
C LEU A 20 -12.25 -1.89 -3.14
N ILE A 21 -12.16 -0.70 -3.76
CA ILE A 21 -10.97 -0.30 -4.53
C ILE A 21 -9.74 -0.25 -3.62
N GLY A 22 -9.84 0.35 -2.44
CA GLY A 22 -8.72 0.42 -1.49
C GLY A 22 -8.20 -0.96 -1.10
N SER A 23 -9.11 -1.90 -0.80
CA SER A 23 -8.77 -3.29 -0.49
C SER A 23 -8.17 -4.01 -1.70
N ALA A 24 -8.77 -3.85 -2.88
CA ALA A 24 -8.30 -4.45 -4.12
C ALA A 24 -6.90 -3.97 -4.50
N LEU A 25 -6.58 -2.68 -4.34
CA LEU A 25 -5.24 -2.15 -4.60
C LEU A 25 -4.19 -2.79 -3.71
N GLY A 26 -4.45 -2.93 -2.41
CA GLY A 26 -3.55 -3.62 -1.48
C GLY A 26 -3.35 -5.09 -1.86
N ALA A 27 -4.44 -5.79 -2.17
CA ALA A 27 -4.37 -7.20 -2.59
C ALA A 27 -3.65 -7.37 -3.93
N LEU A 28 -3.88 -6.49 -4.90
CA LEU A 28 -3.22 -6.52 -6.20
C LEU A 28 -1.71 -6.40 -6.05
N PHE A 29 -1.26 -5.43 -5.24
CA PHE A 29 0.17 -5.22 -5.02
C PHE A 29 0.86 -6.48 -4.45
N TYR A 30 0.20 -7.13 -3.50
CA TYR A 30 0.66 -8.37 -2.89
C TYR A 30 0.79 -9.51 -3.92
N ASN A 31 -0.17 -9.61 -4.84
CA ASN A 31 -0.18 -10.65 -5.87
C ASN A 31 0.91 -10.44 -6.94
N ILE A 32 1.23 -9.19 -7.27
CA ILE A 32 2.27 -8.88 -8.27
C ILE A 32 3.68 -8.78 -7.66
N LEU A 33 3.81 -8.76 -6.33
CA LEU A 33 5.09 -8.60 -5.64
C LEU A 33 6.15 -9.63 -6.10
N PRO A 34 5.87 -10.95 -6.21
CA PRO A 34 6.87 -11.92 -6.67
C PRO A 34 7.34 -11.63 -8.11
N MET A 35 6.41 -11.26 -8.99
CA MET A 35 6.73 -10.86 -10.36
C MET A 35 7.58 -9.60 -10.38
N TYR A 36 7.21 -8.58 -9.60
CA TYR A 36 7.97 -7.34 -9.47
C TYR A 36 9.40 -7.60 -8.99
N LEU A 37 9.57 -8.42 -7.96
CA LEU A 37 10.88 -8.78 -7.43
C LEU A 37 11.71 -9.56 -8.46
N GLY A 38 11.12 -10.50 -9.18
CA GLY A 38 11.79 -11.24 -10.26
C GLY A 38 12.28 -10.32 -11.39
N MET A 39 11.41 -9.43 -11.86
CA MET A 39 11.77 -8.45 -12.90
C MET A 39 12.83 -7.46 -12.41
N ALA A 40 12.74 -7.01 -11.16
CA ALA A 40 13.75 -6.12 -10.57
C ALA A 40 15.11 -6.82 -10.40
N GLN A 41 15.11 -8.10 -10.07
CA GLN A 41 16.32 -8.92 -9.98
C GLN A 41 17.02 -9.03 -11.34
N GLU A 42 16.27 -9.35 -12.40
CA GLU A 42 16.82 -9.46 -13.76
C GLU A 42 17.28 -8.10 -14.32
N TYR A 43 16.44 -7.06 -14.20
CA TYR A 43 16.73 -5.74 -14.77
C TYR A 43 17.93 -5.04 -14.09
N ARG A 44 18.09 -5.23 -12.78
CA ARG A 44 19.14 -4.57 -11.98
C ARG A 44 20.30 -5.50 -11.62
N GLN A 45 20.29 -6.74 -12.12
CA GLN A 45 21.28 -7.78 -11.80
C GLN A 45 21.55 -7.92 -10.29
N LEU A 46 20.48 -7.78 -9.48
CA LEU A 46 20.58 -7.86 -8.03
C LEU A 46 20.84 -9.31 -7.60
N SER A 47 21.56 -9.49 -6.50
CA SER A 47 21.73 -10.83 -5.92
C SER A 47 20.41 -11.34 -5.31
N SER A 48 20.25 -12.66 -5.23
CA SER A 48 19.08 -13.28 -4.59
C SER A 48 18.91 -12.84 -3.13
N GLY A 49 20.01 -12.53 -2.43
CA GLY A 49 19.95 -11.97 -1.08
C GLY A 49 19.45 -10.53 -1.07
N GLN A 50 19.91 -9.70 -2.00
CA GLN A 50 19.50 -8.29 -2.10
C GLN A 50 18.01 -8.13 -2.42
N ILE A 51 17.47 -8.95 -3.32
CA ILE A 51 16.04 -8.91 -3.63
C ILE A 51 15.18 -9.47 -2.49
N GLY A 52 15.69 -10.47 -1.75
CA GLY A 52 15.05 -10.98 -0.54
C GLY A 52 14.91 -9.91 0.55
N ILE A 53 15.92 -9.04 0.70
CA ILE A 53 15.85 -7.89 1.61
C ILE A 53 14.80 -6.88 1.15
N VAL A 54 14.70 -6.59 -0.15
CA VAL A 54 13.66 -5.68 -0.69
C VAL A 54 12.26 -6.19 -0.34
N GLY A 55 11.98 -7.48 -0.57
CA GLY A 55 10.71 -8.09 -0.16
C GLY A 55 10.50 -8.04 1.35
N SER A 56 11.55 -8.28 2.13
CA SER A 56 11.48 -8.26 3.60
C SER A 56 11.17 -6.86 4.15
N ILE A 57 11.77 -5.80 3.60
CA ILE A 57 11.50 -4.41 4.00
C ILE A 57 10.08 -4.01 3.65
N PHE A 58 9.57 -4.41 2.47
CA PHE A 58 8.17 -4.20 2.10
C PHE A 58 7.23 -4.81 3.16
N PHE A 59 7.46 -6.08 3.52
CA PHE A 59 6.68 -6.76 4.55
C PHE A 59 6.84 -6.14 5.94
N LEU A 60 8.05 -5.71 6.29
CA LEU A 60 8.31 -5.03 7.56
C LEU A 60 7.53 -3.72 7.63
N GLY A 61 7.57 -2.90 6.58
CA GLY A 61 6.78 -1.67 6.47
C GLY A 61 5.29 -1.95 6.62
N TYR A 62 4.76 -2.91 5.86
CA TYR A 62 3.35 -3.30 5.94
C TYR A 62 2.95 -3.71 7.37
N ASN A 63 3.75 -4.53 8.05
CA ASN A 63 3.47 -4.96 9.41
C ASN A 63 3.56 -3.81 10.41
N VAL A 64 4.60 -2.97 10.33
CA VAL A 64 4.79 -1.81 11.22
C VAL A 64 3.61 -0.84 11.07
N ILE A 65 3.19 -0.51 9.84
CA ILE A 65 2.04 0.34 9.61
C ILE A 65 0.77 -0.31 10.17
N THR A 66 0.51 -1.58 9.86
CA THR A 66 -0.72 -2.28 10.29
C THR A 66 -0.82 -2.39 11.82
N ILE A 67 0.28 -2.68 12.51
CA ILE A 67 0.34 -2.70 13.98
C ILE A 67 0.18 -1.28 14.54
N SER A 68 0.86 -0.30 13.95
CA SER A 68 0.77 1.09 14.40
C SER A 68 -0.63 1.66 14.23
N ALA A 69 -1.37 1.23 13.20
CA ALA A 69 -2.70 1.73 12.86
C ALA A 69 -3.68 1.64 14.03
N PHE A 70 -3.61 0.60 14.85
CA PHE A 70 -4.47 0.46 16.04
C PHE A 70 -4.38 1.65 17.00
N TYR A 71 -3.23 2.31 17.07
CA TYR A 71 -3.00 3.43 18.00
C TYR A 71 -3.49 4.77 17.47
N TRP A 72 -3.45 4.99 16.14
CA TRP A 72 -3.72 6.30 15.55
C TRP A 72 -4.99 6.36 14.69
N ILE A 73 -5.54 5.24 14.25
CA ILE A 73 -6.72 5.22 13.34
C ILE A 73 -8.00 5.81 13.97
N ARG A 74 -8.07 5.84 15.31
CA ARG A 74 -9.16 6.47 16.05
C ARG A 74 -8.91 7.94 16.41
N ARG A 75 -7.66 8.41 16.29
CA ARG A 75 -7.25 9.77 16.65
C ARG A 75 -7.14 10.70 15.44
N PHE A 76 -6.88 10.15 14.26
CA PHE A 76 -6.73 10.89 13.02
C PHE A 76 -7.76 10.46 11.97
N ASP A 77 -8.07 11.37 11.05
CA ASP A 77 -8.95 11.08 9.92
C ASP A 77 -8.29 10.05 8.98
N TRP A 78 -8.67 8.79 9.12
CA TRP A 78 -8.20 7.68 8.27
C TRP A 78 -8.38 7.96 6.77
N ARG A 79 -9.40 8.75 6.42
CA ARG A 79 -9.66 9.20 5.03
C ARG A 79 -8.55 10.11 4.50
N LEU A 80 -8.12 11.07 5.31
CA LEU A 80 -7.06 12.00 4.93
C LEU A 80 -5.73 11.26 4.83
N ILE A 81 -5.48 10.33 5.76
CA ILE A 81 -4.29 9.50 5.74
C ILE A 81 -4.26 8.61 4.48
N ALA A 82 -5.36 7.95 4.12
CA ALA A 82 -5.42 7.18 2.89
C ALA A 82 -5.24 8.07 1.64
N ALA A 83 -5.91 9.22 1.59
CA ALA A 83 -5.83 10.14 0.46
C ALA A 83 -4.43 10.73 0.25
N VAL A 84 -3.63 10.87 1.31
CA VAL A 84 -2.25 11.36 1.24
C VAL A 84 -1.25 10.21 1.04
N ALA A 85 -1.43 9.08 1.73
CA ALA A 85 -0.51 7.96 1.67
C ALA A 85 -0.52 7.29 0.29
N THR A 86 -1.69 7.10 -0.34
CA THR A 86 -1.78 6.48 -1.67
C THR A 86 -0.94 7.19 -2.74
N PRO A 87 -1.08 8.52 -2.96
CA PRO A 87 -0.25 9.21 -3.94
C PRO A 87 1.23 9.25 -3.53
N ILE A 88 1.56 9.36 -2.23
CA ILE A 88 2.95 9.30 -1.77
C ILE A 88 3.58 7.94 -2.12
N SER A 89 2.88 6.84 -1.84
CA SER A 89 3.34 5.49 -2.19
C SER A 89 3.49 5.31 -3.70
N ALA A 90 2.55 5.82 -4.50
CA ALA A 90 2.63 5.78 -5.96
C ALA A 90 3.84 6.57 -6.49
N LEU A 91 4.10 7.76 -5.92
CA LEU A 91 5.26 8.59 -6.28
C LEU A 91 6.57 7.94 -5.83
N ALA A 92 6.62 7.35 -4.63
CA ALA A 92 7.80 6.65 -4.11
C ALA A 92 8.16 5.47 -5.02
N MET A 93 7.17 4.63 -5.37
CA MET A 93 7.36 3.54 -6.32
C MET A 93 7.75 4.02 -7.71
N GLY A 94 7.11 5.07 -8.22
CA GLY A 94 7.43 5.67 -9.51
C GLY A 94 8.86 6.23 -9.54
N ALA A 95 9.30 6.87 -8.47
CA ALA A 95 10.68 7.33 -8.31
C ALA A 95 11.66 6.15 -8.20
N GLY A 96 11.26 5.06 -7.52
CA GLY A 96 12.00 3.81 -7.41
C GLY A 96 12.41 3.22 -8.76
N ALA A 97 11.64 3.46 -9.82
CA ALA A 97 11.99 3.04 -11.18
C ALA A 97 13.28 3.70 -11.71
N TYR A 98 13.58 4.93 -11.30
CA TYR A 98 14.73 5.71 -11.81
C TYR A 98 15.95 5.67 -10.89
N ILE A 99 15.80 5.23 -9.64
CA ILE A 99 16.87 5.23 -8.64
C ILE A 99 17.83 4.09 -8.92
N GLN A 100 19.11 4.35 -9.21
CA GLN A 100 20.11 3.30 -9.46
C GLN A 100 20.83 2.80 -8.19
N SER A 101 20.71 3.54 -7.09
CA SER A 101 21.38 3.23 -5.82
C SER A 101 20.56 2.24 -4.99
N TYR A 102 21.17 1.11 -4.60
CA TYR A 102 20.50 0.06 -3.84
C TYR A 102 19.95 0.53 -2.47
N PRO A 103 20.69 1.28 -1.64
CA PRO A 103 20.14 1.79 -0.37
C PRO A 103 18.93 2.71 -0.54
N ILE A 104 18.91 3.51 -1.62
CA ILE A 104 17.82 4.45 -1.89
C ILE A 104 16.61 3.70 -2.48
N LEU A 105 16.86 2.62 -3.24
CA LEU A 105 15.80 1.71 -3.68
C LEU A 105 15.02 1.13 -2.49
N LEU A 106 15.72 0.75 -1.41
CA LEU A 106 15.08 0.19 -0.21
C LEU A 106 14.15 1.19 0.50
N LEU A 107 14.35 2.49 0.32
CA LEU A 107 13.47 3.54 0.88
C LEU A 107 12.25 3.84 -0.01
N SER A 108 12.29 3.40 -1.27
CA SER A 108 11.23 3.66 -2.26
C SER A 108 10.17 2.56 -2.34
N VAL A 109 10.39 1.45 -1.63
CA VAL A 109 9.54 0.24 -1.58
C VAL A 109 8.78 0.21 -0.27
#